data_AF-A0ABD2ISS9-F1
#
_entry.id   AF-A0ABD2ISS9-F1
#
_cell.length_a   1.000
_cell.length_b   1.000
_cell.length_c   1.000
_cell.angle_alpha   90.00
_cell.angle_beta   90.00
_cell.angle_gamma   90.00
#
_symmetry.space_group_name_H-M   'P 1'
#
loop_
_entity.id
_entity.type
_entity.pdbx_description
1 polymer ?
#
loop_
_entity_poly.entity_id
_entity_poly.type
_entity_poly.pdbx_seq_one_letter_code
_entity_poly.pdbx_strand_id
1 'polypeptide(L)'
;MKKNTNKKEEKRRKRYRPGEKALKEIRRYQKSTANLMPRQPFRRLIREVISEITWNSLRLETQAATALQEAAETFLTTFFEAANRCAVHANRVTIMPSDFVLIRWILHTFGNNIV
;
A
#
# COMPACT_ATOMS: atom_id res chain seq x y z
N MET A 1 -39.69 39.76 20.39
CA MET A 1 -39.29 38.84 19.29
C MET A 1 -37.86 38.37 19.53
N LYS A 2 -37.64 37.05 19.62
CA LYS A 2 -36.37 36.43 20.03
C LYS A 2 -35.31 36.57 18.92
N LYS A 3 -34.17 37.21 19.19
CA LYS A 3 -32.99 37.15 18.30
C LYS A 3 -32.27 35.83 18.55
N ASN A 4 -32.42 34.91 17.61
CA ASN A 4 -31.71 33.64 17.57
C ASN A 4 -30.36 33.88 16.87
N THR A 5 -29.28 34.10 17.63
CA THR A 5 -27.92 34.23 17.07
C THR A 5 -27.06 33.09 17.59
N ASN A 6 -27.38 31.87 17.16
CA ASN A 6 -26.49 30.73 17.32
C ASN A 6 -25.37 30.84 16.27
N LYS A 7 -24.45 31.78 16.46
CA LYS A 7 -23.25 31.95 15.63
C LYS A 7 -22.28 30.84 16.03
N LYS A 8 -22.45 29.65 15.45
CA LYS A 8 -21.49 28.54 15.57
C LYS A 8 -20.17 29.05 15.00
N GLU A 9 -19.24 29.44 15.86
CA GLU A 9 -17.89 29.80 15.46
C GLU A 9 -17.29 28.63 14.67
N GLU A 10 -17.04 28.83 13.37
CA GLU A 10 -16.32 27.87 12.55
C GLU A 10 -14.90 27.74 13.09
N LYS A 11 -14.69 26.76 13.97
CA LYS A 11 -13.36 26.41 14.47
C LYS A 11 -12.47 26.11 13.26
N ARG A 12 -11.43 26.93 13.07
CA ARG A 12 -10.41 26.75 12.03
C ARG A 12 -9.94 25.29 12.04
N ARG A 13 -9.96 24.64 10.88
CA ARG A 13 -9.47 23.26 10.73
C ARG A 13 -8.00 23.23 11.15
N LYS A 14 -7.69 22.51 12.22
CA LYS A 14 -6.32 22.35 12.71
C LYS A 14 -5.49 21.62 11.65
N ARG A 15 -4.35 22.20 11.26
CA ARG A 15 -3.39 21.59 10.34
C ARG A 15 -2.41 20.72 11.14
N TYR A 16 -2.21 19.49 10.70
CA TYR A 16 -1.19 18.60 11.25
C TYR A 16 0.21 19.10 10.85
N ARG A 17 1.21 18.88 11.72
CA ARG A 17 2.60 19.14 11.36
C ARG A 17 3.04 18.16 10.26
N PRO A 18 3.99 18.53 9.38
CA PRO A 18 4.55 17.59 8.41
C PRO A 18 5.03 16.31 9.11
N GLY A 19 4.67 15.14 8.58
CA GLY A 19 4.98 13.84 9.16
C GLY A 19 4.01 13.31 10.23
N GLU A 20 3.31 14.18 10.96
CA GLU A 20 2.40 13.77 12.06
C GLU A 20 1.25 12.90 11.56
N LYS A 21 0.63 13.29 10.43
CA LYS A 21 -0.44 12.52 9.80
C LYS A 21 0.07 11.18 9.25
N ALA A 22 1.26 11.17 8.65
CA ALA A 22 1.89 9.97 8.11
C ALA A 22 2.19 8.94 9.21
N LEU A 23 2.75 9.37 10.34
CA LEU A 23 3.00 8.50 11.51
C LEU A 23 1.70 7.91 12.07
N LYS A 24 0.61 8.69 12.08
CA LYS A 24 -0.70 8.22 12.51
C LYS A 24 -1.26 7.16 11.54
N GLU A 25 -1.09 7.35 10.25
CA GLU A 25 -1.49 6.39 9.21
C GLU A 25 -0.69 5.09 9.30
N ILE A 26 0.65 5.16 9.46
CA ILE A 26 1.52 4.00 9.65
C ILE A 26 1.04 3.15 10.83
N ARG A 27 0.86 3.78 12.01
CA ARG A 27 0.38 3.06 13.21
C ARG A 27 -1.00 2.45 13.02
N ARG A 28 -1.90 3.15 12.31
CA ARG A 28 -3.24 2.66 12.02
C ARG A 28 -3.18 1.41 11.14
N TYR A 29 -2.41 1.46 10.05
CA TYR A 29 -2.31 0.36 9.09
C TYR A 29 -1.55 -0.83 9.64
N GLN A 30 -0.50 -0.63 10.44
CA GLN A 30 0.21 -1.72 11.12
C GLN A 30 -0.64 -2.46 12.16
N LYS A 31 -1.65 -1.80 12.75
CA LYS A 31 -2.57 -2.43 13.70
C LYS A 31 -3.69 -3.23 13.01
N SER A 32 -3.98 -2.92 11.75
CA SER A 32 -5.05 -3.56 10.99
C SER A 32 -4.49 -4.61 10.03
N THR A 33 -5.29 -5.64 9.73
CA THR A 33 -4.95 -6.68 8.74
C THR A 33 -5.86 -6.65 7.51
N ALA A 34 -6.68 -5.60 7.37
CA ALA A 34 -7.59 -5.48 6.23
C ALA A 34 -6.83 -5.11 4.95
N ASN A 35 -7.23 -5.69 3.82
CA ASN A 35 -6.67 -5.36 2.52
C ASN A 35 -6.81 -3.86 2.22
N LEU A 36 -5.74 -3.26 1.70
CA LEU A 36 -5.65 -1.85 1.38
C LEU A 36 -6.03 -1.55 -0.07
N MET A 37 -5.83 -2.52 -0.99
CA MET A 37 -6.20 -2.33 -2.38
C MET A 37 -7.71 -2.56 -2.60
N PRO A 38 -8.36 -1.76 -3.46
CA PRO A 38 -9.76 -1.98 -3.80
C PRO A 38 -9.94 -3.32 -4.54
N ARG A 39 -10.82 -4.19 -4.02
CA ARG A 39 -11.04 -5.55 -4.54
C ARG A 39 -11.43 -5.61 -6.02
N GLN A 40 -12.29 -4.70 -6.48
CA GLN A 40 -12.81 -4.73 -7.85
C GLN A 40 -11.75 -4.38 -8.92
N PRO A 41 -10.97 -3.27 -8.78
CA PRO A 41 -9.82 -3.01 -9.63
C PRO A 41 -8.79 -4.15 -9.64
N PHE A 42 -8.43 -4.70 -8.47
CA PHE A 42 -7.46 -5.78 -8.40
C PHE A 42 -7.96 -7.04 -9.13
N ARG A 43 -9.25 -7.37 -9.01
CA ARG A 43 -9.86 -8.47 -9.75
C ARG A 43 -9.87 -8.25 -11.27
N ARG A 44 -10.00 -7.01 -11.74
CA ARG A 44 -9.88 -6.68 -13.17
C ARG A 44 -8.45 -6.90 -13.66
N LEU A 45 -7.46 -6.46 -12.88
CA LEU A 45 -6.04 -6.67 -13.17
C LEU A 45 -5.69 -8.17 -13.26
N ILE A 46 -6.17 -8.99 -12.32
CA ILE A 46 -5.94 -10.45 -12.38
C ILE A 46 -6.48 -11.03 -13.70
N ARG A 47 -7.68 -10.61 -14.13
CA ARG A 47 -8.26 -11.10 -15.40
C ARG A 47 -7.48 -10.66 -16.63
N GLU A 48 -6.97 -9.43 -16.62
CA GLU A 48 -6.12 -8.90 -17.68
C GLU A 48 -4.85 -9.76 -17.83
N VAL A 49 -4.13 -9.99 -16.73
CA VAL A 49 -2.93 -10.84 -16.71
C VAL A 49 -3.23 -12.29 -17.12
N ILE A 50 -4.34 -12.87 -16.66
CA ILE A 50 -4.72 -14.24 -17.07
C ILE A 50 -4.99 -14.32 -18.57
N SER A 51 -5.60 -13.29 -19.14
CA SER A 51 -5.88 -13.22 -20.58
C SER A 51 -4.62 -13.09 -21.43
N GLU A 52 -3.54 -12.54 -20.88
CA GLU A 52 -2.23 -12.50 -21.54
C GLU A 52 -1.53 -13.86 -21.52
N ILE A 53 -1.73 -14.64 -20.44
CA ILE A 53 -1.03 -15.92 -20.24
C ILE A 53 -1.77 -17.09 -20.93
N THR A 54 -3.09 -17.07 -20.92
CA THR A 54 -3.92 -18.21 -21.34
C THR A 54 -4.88 -17.81 -22.46
N TRP A 55 -4.90 -18.57 -23.56
CA TRP A 55 -5.82 -18.36 -24.68
C TRP A 55 -7.31 -18.61 -24.33
N ASN A 56 -7.59 -19.29 -23.22
CA ASN A 56 -8.94 -19.66 -22.78
C ASN A 56 -9.44 -18.76 -21.64
N SER A 57 -10.75 -18.49 -21.65
CA SER A 57 -11.43 -17.73 -20.59
C SER A 57 -11.51 -18.53 -19.28
N LEU A 58 -10.52 -18.36 -18.41
CA LEU A 58 -10.49 -19.00 -17.09
C LEU A 58 -11.50 -18.35 -16.13
N ARG A 59 -12.24 -19.18 -15.38
CA ARG A 59 -13.14 -18.69 -14.33
C ARG A 59 -12.37 -18.53 -13.03
N LEU A 60 -12.35 -17.32 -12.50
CA LEU A 60 -11.74 -17.01 -11.20
C LEU A 60 -12.73 -17.26 -10.06
N GLU A 61 -12.35 -18.20 -9.18
CA GLU A 61 -12.98 -18.37 -7.88
C GLU A 61 -12.81 -17.12 -7.01
N THR A 62 -13.79 -16.85 -6.16
CA THR A 62 -13.76 -15.71 -5.23
C THR A 62 -12.63 -15.82 -4.21
N GLN A 63 -12.39 -17.01 -3.66
CA GLN A 63 -11.32 -17.27 -2.69
C GLN A 63 -9.93 -17.17 -3.32
N ALA A 64 -9.77 -17.65 -4.56
CA ALA A 64 -8.51 -17.51 -5.30
C ALA A 64 -8.16 -16.04 -5.54
N ALA A 65 -9.14 -15.21 -5.91
CA ALA A 65 -8.91 -13.78 -6.12
C ALA A 65 -8.50 -13.05 -4.83
N THR A 66 -9.06 -13.43 -3.67
CA THR A 66 -8.65 -12.86 -2.38
C THR A 66 -7.27 -13.33 -1.95
N ALA A 67 -6.95 -14.61 -2.14
CA ALA A 67 -5.62 -15.14 -1.81
C ALA A 67 -4.51 -14.47 -2.64
N LEU A 68 -4.74 -14.26 -3.93
CA LEU A 68 -3.81 -13.51 -4.79
C LEU A 68 -3.62 -12.06 -4.31
N GLN A 69 -4.71 -11.43 -3.84
CA GLN A 69 -4.63 -10.06 -3.32
C GLN A 69 -3.84 -10.00 -2.01
N GLU A 70 -4.09 -10.92 -1.09
CA GLU A 70 -3.36 -11.02 0.18
C GLU A 70 -1.87 -11.27 -0.05
N ALA A 71 -1.53 -12.21 -0.95
CA ALA A 71 -0.14 -12.49 -1.31
C ALA A 71 0.55 -11.26 -1.94
N ALA A 72 -0.12 -10.56 -2.86
CA ALA A 72 0.44 -9.37 -3.50
C ALA A 72 0.64 -8.22 -2.50
N GLU A 73 -0.33 -7.96 -1.60
CA GLU A 73 -0.19 -6.92 -0.57
C GLU A 73 0.92 -7.25 0.42
N THR A 74 1.02 -8.52 0.86
CA THR A 74 2.08 -8.98 1.75
C THR A 74 3.45 -8.86 1.10
N PHE A 75 3.57 -9.19 -0.18
CA PHE A 75 4.82 -8.99 -0.92
C PHE A 75 5.19 -7.51 -0.99
N LEU A 76 4.24 -6.64 -1.33
CA LEU A 76 4.49 -5.20 -1.43
C LEU A 76 4.88 -4.59 -0.08
N THR A 77 4.24 -4.95 1.03
CA THR A 77 4.59 -4.41 2.36
C THR A 77 6.01 -4.81 2.76
N THR A 78 6.40 -6.07 2.57
CA THR A 78 7.77 -6.54 2.80
C THR A 78 8.78 -5.83 1.89
N PHE A 79 8.43 -5.62 0.62
CA PHE A 79 9.26 -4.89 -0.34
C PHE A 79 9.45 -3.41 0.05
N PHE A 80 8.39 -2.75 0.53
CA PHE A 80 8.47 -1.38 1.04
C PHE A 80 9.25 -1.28 2.35
N GLU A 81 9.20 -2.30 3.21
CA GLU A 81 10.04 -2.36 4.42
C GLU A 81 11.52 -2.40 4.05
N ALA A 82 11.90 -3.25 3.10
CA ALA A 82 13.26 -3.31 2.57
C ALA A 82 13.67 -1.95 1.95
N ALA A 83 12.78 -1.32 1.17
CA ALA A 83 13.05 -0.01 0.55
C ALA A 83 13.25 1.07 1.59
N ASN A 84 12.46 1.05 2.66
CA ASN A 84 12.63 1.97 3.78
C ASN A 84 13.97 1.77 4.48
N ARG A 85 14.43 0.52 4.69
CA ARG A 85 15.77 0.24 5.24
C ARG A 85 16.88 0.78 4.33
N CYS A 86 16.75 0.64 3.01
CA CYS A 86 17.70 1.21 2.04
C CYS A 86 17.72 2.76 2.08
N ALA A 87 16.55 3.40 2.17
CA ALA A 87 16.46 4.84 2.29
C ALA A 87 17.15 5.35 3.58
N VAL A 88 16.88 4.70 4.72
CA VAL A 88 17.52 5.03 6.01
C VAL A 88 19.04 4.80 5.95
N HIS A 89 19.49 3.72 5.30
CA HIS A 89 20.91 3.45 5.10
C HIS A 89 21.61 4.58 4.31
N ALA A 90 20.89 5.22 3.36
CA ALA A 90 21.36 6.37 2.61
C ALA A 90 21.10 7.73 3.32
N ASN A 91 20.80 7.74 4.63
CA ASN A 91 20.46 8.93 5.42
C ASN A 91 19.25 9.73 4.89
N ARG A 92 18.31 9.06 4.22
CA ARG A 92 17.06 9.65 3.72
C ARG A 92 15.86 9.12 4.49
N VAL A 93 14.79 9.92 4.52
CA VAL A 93 13.47 9.51 5.06
C VAL A 93 12.47 9.22 3.93
N THR A 94 12.75 9.71 2.72
CA THR A 94 11.91 9.50 1.54
C THR A 94 12.47 8.36 0.69
N ILE A 95 11.65 7.33 0.48
CA ILE A 95 11.92 6.23 -0.46
C ILE A 95 11.96 6.75 -1.90
N MET A 96 12.89 6.24 -2.69
CA MET A 96 13.13 6.64 -4.07
C MET A 96 13.19 5.43 -5.01
N PRO A 97 13.02 5.62 -6.33
CA PRO A 97 13.15 4.54 -7.32
C PRO A 97 14.48 3.77 -7.24
N SER A 98 15.57 4.45 -6.87
CA SER A 98 16.89 3.84 -6.67
C SER A 98 16.88 2.75 -5.59
N ASP A 99 16.07 2.91 -4.54
CA ASP A 99 15.97 1.95 -3.44
C ASP A 99 15.34 0.63 -3.93
N PHE A 100 14.33 0.72 -4.80
CA PHE A 100 13.69 -0.45 -5.41
C PHE A 100 14.56 -1.16 -6.42
N VAL A 101 15.33 -0.42 -7.22
CA VAL A 101 16.29 -0.99 -8.17
C VAL A 101 17.35 -1.80 -7.42
N LEU A 102 17.87 -1.27 -6.32
CA LEU A 102 18.82 -1.97 -5.47
C LEU A 102 18.23 -3.27 -4.93
N ILE A 103 17.01 -3.23 -4.37
CA ILE A 103 16.37 -4.43 -3.81
C ILE A 103 16.12 -5.47 -4.90
N ARG A 104 15.62 -5.05 -6.06
CA ARG A 104 15.43 -5.96 -7.20
C ARG A 104 16.75 -6.61 -7.62
N TRP A 105 17.84 -5.85 -7.63
CA TRP A 105 19.17 -6.38 -7.91
C TRP A 105 19.61 -7.40 -6.86
N ILE A 106 19.42 -7.12 -5.56
CA ILE A 106 19.73 -8.04 -4.46
C ILE A 106 18.91 -9.34 -4.60
N LEU A 107 17.59 -9.24 -4.79
CA LEU A 107 16.71 -10.41 -4.93
C LEU A 107 17.10 -11.28 -6.14
N HIS A 108 17.45 -10.65 -7.25
CA HIS A 108 17.92 -11.37 -8.44
C HIS A 108 19.28 -12.04 -8.21
N THR A 109 20.19 -11.38 -7.50
CA THR A 109 21.57 -11.85 -7.31
C THR A 109 21.68 -12.96 -6.26
N PHE A 110 20.90 -12.89 -5.19
CA PHE A 110 20.95 -13.85 -4.08
C PHE A 110 19.83 -14.92 -4.13
N GLY A 111 18.96 -14.85 -5.14
CA GLY A 111 17.84 -15.79 -5.34
C GLY A 111 16.69 -15.56 -4.36
N ASN A 112 15.50 -16.06 -4.71
CA ASN A 112 14.23 -15.96 -3.96
C ASN A 112 14.25 -16.72 -2.59
N ASN A 113 15.37 -16.75 -1.86
CA ASN A 113 15.54 -17.42 -0.57
C ASN A 113 15.38 -16.49 0.64
N ILE A 114 14.83 -15.28 0.47
CA ILE A 114 14.69 -14.26 1.54
C ILE A 114 13.21 -13.90 1.78
N VAL A 115 12.28 -14.75 1.35
CA VAL A 115 10.87 -14.71 1.81
C VAL A 115 10.51 -16.05 2.40
#